data_AF-A0A433K3K3-F1
#
_entry.id   AF-A0A433K3K3-F1
#
_cell.length_a   1.000
_cell.length_b   1.000
_cell.length_c   1.000
_cell.angle_alpha   90.00
_cell.angle_beta   90.00
_cell.angle_gamma   90.00
#
_symmetry.space_group_name_H-M   'P 1'
#
loop_
_entity.id
_entity.type
_entity.pdbx_description
1 polymer ?
#
loop_
_entity_poly.entity_id
_entity_poly.type
_entity_poly.pdbx_seq_one_letter_code
_entity_poly.pdbx_strand_id
1 'polypeptide(L)' 'MKRIFMSILAVFFPWSVLLAYDNPGGAIVALIMQATVIGWPFASAWAWRLIHQPTPTKK' A
#
# COMPACT_ATOMS: atom_id res chain seq x y z
N MET A 1 -7.44 -14.10 -7.30
CA MET A 1 -7.70 -12.89 -8.11
C MET A 1 -7.56 -11.60 -7.31
N LYS A 2 -8.25 -11.41 -6.18
CA LYS A 2 -8.18 -10.18 -5.35
C LYS A 2 -6.75 -9.77 -4.96
N ARG A 3 -5.87 -10.71 -4.57
CA ARG A 3 -4.47 -10.42 -4.20
C ARG A 3 -3.63 -9.91 -5.36
N ILE A 4 -3.74 -10.49 -6.56
CA ILE A 4 -2.99 -10.04 -7.74
C ILE A 4 -3.44 -8.63 -8.15
N PHE A 5 -4.75 -8.38 -8.11
CA PHE A 5 -5.29 -7.04 -8.36
C PHE A 5 -4.77 -6.02 -7.33
N MET A 6 -4.77 -6.36 -6.04
CA MET A 6 -4.18 -5.51 -4.99
C MET A 6 -2.67 -5.31 -5.17
N SER A 7 -1.92 -6.32 -5.62
CA SER A 7 -0.49 -6.20 -5.90
C SER A 7 -0.19 -5.23 -7.04
N ILE A 8 -1.00 -5.24 -8.11
CA ILE A 8 -0.90 -4.25 -9.19
C ILE A 8 -1.24 -2.85 -8.65
N LEU A 9 -2.30 -2.75 -7.83
CA LEU A 9 -2.69 -1.51 -7.18
C LEU A 9 -1.59 -0.98 -6.23
N ALA A 10 -0.85 -1.85 -5.54
CA ALA A 10 0.24 -1.45 -4.66
C ALA A 10 1.39 -0.76 -5.39
N VAL A 11 1.62 -1.12 -6.66
CA VAL A 11 2.67 -0.51 -7.48
C VAL A 11 2.20 0.82 -8.07
N PHE A 12 0.99 0.91 -8.63
CA PHE A 12 0.53 2.13 -9.28
C PHE A 12 -0.12 3.15 -8.32
N PHE A 13 -0.80 2.67 -7.28
CA PHE A 13 -1.56 3.47 -6.32
C PHE A 13 -1.38 2.93 -4.88
N PRO A 14 -0.15 2.99 -4.32
CA PRO A 14 0.16 2.45 -2.99
C PRO A 14 -0.73 3.02 -1.88
N TRP A 15 -1.08 4.30 -1.96
CA TRP A 15 -1.95 4.98 -0.99
C TRP A 15 -3.36 4.36 -0.90
N SER A 16 -3.93 3.90 -2.02
CA SER A 16 -5.24 3.24 -2.02
C SER A 16 -5.19 1.89 -1.31
N VAL A 17 -4.08 1.16 -1.42
CA VAL A 17 -3.87 -0.09 -0.68
C VAL A 17 -3.74 0.17 0.82
N LEU A 18 -3.01 1.22 1.21
CA LEU A 18 -2.89 1.62 2.61
C LEU A 18 -4.24 2.01 3.23
N LEU A 19 -5.09 2.72 2.49
CA LEU A 19 -6.47 3.02 2.92
C LEU A 19 -7.33 1.76 3.06
N ALA A 20 -7.19 0.81 2.14
CA ALA A 20 -7.92 -0.46 2.19
C ALA A 20 -7.52 -1.35 3.39
N TYR A 21 -6.39 -1.08 4.02
CA TYR A 21 -5.87 -1.78 5.21
C TYR A 21 -5.98 -0.93 6.49
N ASP A 22 -6.91 0.03 6.54
CA ASP A 22 -7.15 0.90 7.71
C ASP A 22 -5.92 1.71 8.16
N ASN A 23 -5.01 2.07 7.23
CA ASN A 23 -3.82 2.87 7.50
C ASN A 23 -3.86 4.24 6.79
N PRO A 24 -4.72 5.18 7.24
CA PRO A 24 -4.88 6.48 6.60
C PRO A 24 -3.64 7.37 6.72
N GLY A 25 -2.90 7.27 7.84
CA GLY A 25 -1.64 8.00 8.01
C GLY A 25 -0.58 7.56 7.01
N GLY A 26 -0.47 6.24 6.80
CA GLY A 26 0.44 5.71 5.80
C GLY A 26 0.03 6.01 4.37
N ALA A 27 -1.27 6.12 4.08
CA ALA A 27 -1.74 6.58 2.77
C ALA A 27 -1.27 8.00 2.44
N ILE A 28 -1.27 8.92 3.41
CA ILE A 28 -0.74 10.29 3.23
C ILE A 28 0.77 10.26 2.98
N VAL A 29 1.53 9.48 3.75
CA VAL A 29 2.97 9.31 3.54
C VAL A 29 3.27 8.72 2.16
N ALA A 30 2.46 7.74 1.72
CA ALA A 30 2.59 7.15 0.39
C ALA A 30 2.30 8.16 -0.73
N LEU A 31 1.33 9.08 -0.55
CA LEU A 31 1.10 10.18 -1.49
C LEU A 31 2.30 11.13 -1.58
N ILE A 32 2.88 11.50 -0.44
CA ILE A 32 4.08 12.35 -0.39
C ILE A 32 5.28 11.64 -1.03
N MET A 33 5.46 10.35 -0.75
CA MET A 33 6.51 9.55 -1.37
C MET A 33 6.31 9.41 -2.88
N GLN A 34 5.06 9.20 -3.32
CA GLN A 34 4.71 9.07 -4.73
C GLN A 34 4.85 10.39 -5.51
N ALA A 35 4.89 11.54 -4.82
CA ALA A 35 5.26 12.82 -5.44
C ALA A 35 6.70 12.83 -5.97
N THR A 36 7.53 11.85 -5.58
CA THR A 36 8.91 11.71 -6.05
C THR A 36 9.14 10.35 -6.71
N VAL A 37 9.94 10.31 -7.76
CA VAL A 37 10.34 9.05 -8.43
C VAL A 37 11.08 8.11 -7.46
N ILE A 38 11.83 8.67 -6.51
CA ILE A 38 12.58 7.91 -5.51
C ILE A 38 11.66 7.34 -4.43
N GLY A 39 10.66 8.09 -3.97
CA GLY A 39 9.72 7.62 -2.96
C GLY A 39 8.74 6.56 -3.47
N TRP A 40 8.49 6.52 -4.78
CA TRP A 40 7.60 5.54 -5.40
C TRP A 40 7.93 4.07 -5.09
N PRO A 41 9.18 3.56 -5.23
CA PRO A 41 9.52 2.19 -4.84
C PRO A 41 9.36 1.93 -3.34
N PHE A 42 9.63 2.91 -2.46
CA PHE A 42 9.42 2.76 -1.02
C PHE A 42 7.94 2.65 -0.66
N ALA A 43 7.09 3.51 -1.24
CA ALA A 43 5.64 3.46 -1.06
C ALA A 43 5.06 2.13 -1.59
N SER A 44 5.55 1.67 -2.75
CA SER A 44 5.14 0.39 -3.36
C SER A 44 5.54 -0.81 -2.50
N ALA A 45 6.79 -0.84 -2.00
CA ALA A 45 7.26 -1.91 -1.11
C ALA A 45 6.46 -1.95 0.20
N TRP A 46 6.06 -0.79 0.72
CA TRP A 46 5.25 -0.70 1.93
C TRP A 46 3.82 -1.21 1.73
N ALA A 47 3.14 -0.78 0.66
CA ALA A 47 1.83 -1.30 0.27
C ALA A 47 1.86 -2.81 0.00
N TRP A 48 2.93 -3.30 -0.65
CA TRP A 48 3.14 -4.72 -0.89
C TRP A 48 3.23 -5.53 0.41
N ARG A 49 3.93 -4.99 1.41
CA ARG A 49 4.04 -5.62 2.73
C ARG A 49 2.68 -5.75 3.40
N LEU A 50 1.81 -4.73 3.33
CA LEU A 50 0.46 -4.78 3.90
C LEU A 50 -0.40 -5.88 3.28
N ILE A 51 -0.30 -6.09 1.96
CA ILE A 51 -1.05 -7.16 1.26
C ILE A 51 -0.60 -8.57 1.69
N HIS A 52 0.68 -8.71 2.04
CA HIS A 52 1.28 -9.99 2.41
C HIS A 52 1.31 -10.24 3.91
N GLN A 53 1.10 -9.20 4.72
CA GLN A 53 0.91 -9.39 6.14
C GLN A 53 -0.45 -10.06 6.37
N PRO A 54 -0.51 -11.15 7.16
CA PRO A 54 -1.78 -11.70 7.59
C PRO A 54 -2.44 -10.61 8.44
N THR A 55 -3.53 -10.03 7.95
CA THR A 55 -4.40 -9.16 8.75
C THR A 55 -4.67 -9.92 10.05
N PRO A 56 -4.32 -9.39 11.24
CA PRO A 56 -4.63 -10.09 12.47
C PRO A 56 -6.15 -10.27 12.47
N THR A 57 -6.57 -11.53 12.39
CA THR A 57 -7.97 -11.91 12.37
C THR A 57 -8.60 -11.24 13.58
N LYS A 58 -9.44 -10.22 13.36
CA LYS A 58 -10.29 -9.66 14.41
C LYS A 58 -11.17 -10.82 14.91
N LYS A 59 -10.76 -11.44 16.02
CA LYS A 59 -11.57 -12.39 16.77
C LYS A 59 -12.67 -11.65 17.50
#